data_AF-E0LT01-F1
#
_entry.id   AF-E0LT01-F1
#
_cell.length_a   1.000
_cell.length_b   1.000
_cell.length_c   1.000
_cell.angle_alpha   90.00
_cell.angle_beta   90.00
_cell.angle_gamma   90.00
#
_symmetry.space_group_name_H-M   'P 1'
#
loop_
_entity.id
_entity.type
_entity.pdbx_description
1 polymer ?
#
loop_
_entity_poly.entity_id
_entity_poly.type
_entity_poly.pdbx_seq_one_letter_code
_entity_poly.pdbx_strand_id
1 'polypeptide(L)'
;MKIMAVCGSGLGSSFMMEMNIKKVLKTIGVEAEVEHSDLGSVTPDVADVFVMAKDIAYSANLPEQKVIIINNIIDLKEVEQKIREYFEKN
;
A
#
# COMPACT_ATOMS: atom_id res chain seq x y z
N MET A 1 10.58 -6.95 -5.17
CA MET A 1 9.32 -6.21 -5.31
C MET A 1 9.33 -5.08 -4.30
N LYS A 2 9.02 -3.86 -4.74
CA LYS A 2 8.92 -2.67 -3.91
C LYS A 2 7.47 -2.23 -3.78
N ILE A 3 7.01 -2.08 -2.54
CA ILE A 3 5.66 -1.64 -2.17
C ILE A 3 5.77 -0.28 -1.48
N MET A 4 4.98 0.69 -1.94
CA MET A 4 4.93 2.02 -1.35
C MET A 4 3.61 2.24 -0.61
N ALA A 5 3.69 2.57 0.67
CA ALA A 5 2.55 2.95 1.50
C ALA A 5 2.34 4.47 1.45
N VAL A 6 1.15 4.91 1.02
CA VAL A 6 0.84 6.35 0.88
C VAL A 6 -0.47 6.67 1.60
N CYS A 7 -0.46 7.66 2.50
CA CYS A 7 -1.64 8.11 3.22
C CYS A 7 -1.79 9.64 3.19
N GLY A 8 -3.03 10.12 3.01
CA GLY A 8 -3.33 11.56 2.92
C GLY A 8 -3.21 12.30 4.26
N SER A 9 -3.24 11.59 5.39
CA SER A 9 -3.18 12.17 6.73
C SER A 9 -1.75 12.39 7.25
N GLY A 10 -0.72 12.08 6.46
CA GLY A 10 0.69 12.39 6.75
C GLY A 10 1.62 11.17 6.93
N LEU A 11 2.88 11.44 7.29
CA LEU A 11 3.93 10.41 7.38
C LEU A 11 3.66 9.36 8.46
N GLY A 12 3.09 9.74 9.60
CA GLY A 12 2.78 8.80 10.69
C GLY A 12 1.75 7.73 10.30
N SER A 13 0.71 8.11 9.55
CA SER A 13 -0.28 7.17 9.02
C SER A 13 0.30 6.27 7.93
N SER A 14 1.17 6.83 7.08
CA SER A 14 1.87 6.06 6.04
C SER A 14 2.81 5.02 6.65
N PHE A 15 3.53 5.39 7.72
CA PHE A 15 4.37 4.46 8.48
C PHE A 15 3.56 3.36 9.19
N MET A 16 2.41 3.68 9.78
CA MET A 16 1.52 2.66 10.36
C MET A 16 1.07 1.65 9.30
N MET A 17 0.70 2.13 8.11
CA MET A 17 0.29 1.28 7.01
C MET A 17 1.46 0.40 6.52
N GLU A 18 2.67 0.94 6.41
CA GLU A 18 3.89 0.15 6.13
C GLU A 18 4.07 -1.00 7.13
N MET A 19 3.95 -0.73 8.43
CA MET A 19 4.08 -1.77 9.47
C MET A 19 3.04 -2.87 9.31
N ASN A 20 1.80 -2.51 8.94
CA ASN A 20 0.72 -3.47 8.75
C ASN A 20 0.91 -4.31 7.47
N ILE A 21 1.34 -3.69 6.37
CA ILE A 21 1.73 -4.40 5.14
C ILE A 21 2.85 -5.39 5.44
N LYS A 22 3.93 -4.97 6.12
CA LYS A 22 5.05 -5.84 6.50
C LYS A 22 4.60 -7.06 7.32
N LYS A 23 3.68 -6.87 8.27
CA LYS A 23 3.10 -7.98 9.06
C LYS A 23 2.34 -8.96 8.16
N VAL A 24 1.49 -8.45 7.27
CA VAL A 24 0.71 -9.27 6.34
C VAL A 24 1.62 -10.07 5.42
N LEU A 25 2.60 -9.42 4.78
CA LEU A 25 3.56 -10.06 3.87
C LEU A 25 4.27 -11.24 4.55
N LYS A 26 4.66 -11.07 5.82
CA LYS A 26 5.25 -12.13 6.62
C LYS A 26 4.29 -13.29 6.87
N THR A 27 3.01 -13.01 7.15
CA THR A 27 1.97 -14.04 7.35
C THR A 27 1.71 -14.84 6.07
N ILE A 28 1.75 -14.19 4.90
CA ILE A 28 1.47 -14.82 3.61
C ILE A 28 2.70 -15.41 2.93
N GLY A 29 3.90 -15.23 3.51
CA GLY A 29 5.16 -15.77 2.99
C GLY A 29 5.69 -15.03 1.75
N VAL A 30 5.34 -13.76 1.57
CA VAL A 30 5.80 -12.94 0.43
C VAL A 30 6.95 -12.03 0.88
N GLU A 31 8.06 -12.06 0.13
CA GLU A 31 9.19 -11.14 0.33
C GLU A 31 9.03 -9.89 -0.54
N ALA A 32 8.86 -8.74 0.11
CA ALA A 32 8.87 -7.44 -0.57
C ALA A 32 9.48 -6.36 0.34
N GLU A 33 10.11 -5.38 -0.29
CA GLU A 33 10.55 -4.15 0.36
C GLU A 33 9.35 -3.22 0.49
N VAL A 34 9.08 -2.73 1.71
CA VAL A 34 7.97 -1.82 1.96
C VAL A 34 8.52 -0.52 2.55
N GLU A 35 8.26 0.56 1.85
CA GLU A 35 8.55 1.94 2.24
C GLU A 35 7.25 2.73 2.36
N HIS A 36 7.33 3.90 2.98
CA HIS A 36 6.24 4.86 3.01
C HIS A 36 6.67 6.19 2.42
N SER A 37 5.72 6.92 1.85
CA SER A 37 5.96 8.25 1.29
C SER A 37 4.72 9.11 1.40
N ASP A 38 4.88 10.41 1.16
CA ASP A 38 3.77 11.34 1.01
C ASP A 38 3.22 11.33 -0.43
N LEU A 39 1.99 11.80 -0.60
CA LEU A 39 1.31 11.81 -1.90
C LEU A 39 2.07 12.62 -2.97
N GLY A 40 2.77 13.69 -2.60
CA GLY A 40 3.46 14.58 -3.53
C GLY A 40 4.76 13.99 -4.09
N SER A 41 5.33 13.00 -3.39
CA SER A 41 6.59 12.35 -3.75
C SER A 41 6.39 11.07 -4.60
N VAL A 42 5.15 10.69 -4.88
CA VAL A 42 4.81 9.41 -5.51
C VAL A 42 4.70 9.55 -7.03
N THR A 43 5.49 8.76 -7.74
CA THR A 43 5.44 8.61 -9.21
C THR A 43 5.34 7.13 -9.61
N PRO A 44 4.83 6.79 -10.81
CA PRO A 44 4.61 5.39 -11.21
C PRO A 44 5.84 4.47 -11.22
N ASP A 45 7.04 5.06 -11.19
CA ASP A 45 8.35 4.40 -11.29
C ASP A 45 9.03 4.14 -9.94
N VAL A 46 8.60 4.77 -8.83
CA VAL A 46 9.27 4.59 -7.52
C VAL A 46 8.92 3.29 -6.81
N ALA A 47 7.89 2.57 -7.27
CA ALA A 47 7.48 1.28 -6.72
C ALA A 47 6.76 0.38 -7.73
N ASP A 48 6.73 -0.91 -7.44
CA ASP A 48 5.97 -1.90 -8.21
C ASP A 48 4.48 -1.83 -7.86
N VAL A 49 4.17 -1.60 -6.58
CA VAL A 49 2.81 -1.59 -6.02
C VAL A 49 2.66 -0.41 -5.05
N PHE A 50 1.51 0.24 -5.09
CA PHE A 50 1.13 1.33 -4.20
C PHE A 50 -0.06 0.93 -3.35
N VAL A 51 0.10 0.96 -2.04
CA VAL A 51 -0.99 0.77 -1.10
C VAL A 51 -1.45 2.16 -0.66
N MET A 52 -2.68 2.52 -0.96
CA MET A 52 -3.20 3.87 -0.75
C MET A 52 -4.50 3.85 0.04
N ALA A 53 -4.66 4.85 0.91
CA ALA A 53 -5.94 5.10 1.54
C ALA A 53 -6.97 5.60 0.48
N LYS A 54 -8.23 5.16 0.61
CA LYS A 54 -9.30 5.43 -0.37
C LYS A 54 -9.52 6.91 -0.67
N ASP A 55 -9.32 7.78 0.32
CA ASP A 55 -9.44 9.23 0.20
C ASP A 55 -8.45 9.84 -0.80
N ILE A 56 -7.28 9.24 -0.97
CA ILE A 56 -6.22 9.74 -1.86
C ILE A 56 -5.90 8.84 -3.05
N ALA A 57 -6.46 7.63 -3.12
CA ALA A 57 -6.13 6.65 -4.15
C ALA A 57 -6.28 7.16 -5.59
N TYR A 58 -7.23 8.07 -5.82
CA TYR A 58 -7.48 8.69 -7.14
C TYR A 58 -6.84 10.07 -7.31
N SER A 59 -6.11 10.54 -6.29
CA SER A 59 -5.41 11.84 -6.34
C SER A 59 -4.02 11.73 -6.96
N ALA A 60 -3.45 10.51 -7.03
CA ALA A 60 -2.20 10.24 -7.72
C ALA A 60 -2.46 9.73 -9.14
N ASN A 61 -1.65 10.18 -10.11
CA ASN A 61 -1.73 9.72 -11.50
C ASN A 61 -0.99 8.38 -11.68
N LEU A 62 -1.47 7.34 -10.98
CA LEU A 62 -0.87 6.01 -10.95
C LEU A 62 -1.68 5.02 -11.81
N PRO A 63 -1.05 4.01 -12.42
CA PRO A 63 -1.76 2.94 -13.10
C PRO A 63 -2.63 2.14 -12.11
N GLU A 64 -3.92 1.99 -12.40
CA GLU A 64 -4.87 1.28 -11.52
C GLU A 64 -4.42 -0.16 -11.19
N GLN A 65 -3.71 -0.81 -12.13
CA GLN A 65 -3.21 -2.17 -11.94
C GLN A 65 -2.13 -2.28 -10.87
N LYS A 66 -1.51 -1.17 -10.48
CA LYS A 66 -0.47 -1.11 -9.44
C LYS A 66 -0.99 -0.58 -8.11
N VAL A 67 -2.28 -0.27 -7.99
CA VAL A 67 -2.82 0.40 -6.80
C VAL A 67 -3.71 -0.56 -6.00
N ILE A 68 -3.39 -0.73 -4.71
CA ILE A 68 -4.20 -1.43 -3.72
C ILE A 68 -4.87 -0.37 -2.84
N ILE A 69 -6.20 -0.32 -2.87
CA ILE A 69 -6.97 0.67 -2.10
C ILE A 69 -7.41 0.06 -0.76
N ILE A 70 -7.10 0.76 0.34
CA ILE A 70 -7.47 0.42 1.71
C ILE A 70 -8.45 1.46 2.26
N ASN A 71 -9.54 1.03 2.90
CA ASN A 71 -10.48 1.94 3.57
C ASN A 71 -10.03 2.26 5.00
N ASN A 72 -9.57 1.28 5.75
CA ASN A 72 -9.13 1.44 7.13
C ASN A 72 -7.74 0.82 7.34
N ILE A 73 -6.72 1.68 7.41
CA ILE A 73 -5.32 1.27 7.61
C ILE A 73 -5.07 0.55 8.95
N ILE A 74 -5.98 0.67 9.92
CA ILE A 74 -5.89 0.02 11.23
C ILE A 74 -6.46 -1.40 11.17
N ASP A 75 -7.40 -1.67 10.26
CA ASP A 75 -8.00 -2.99 10.10
C ASP A 75 -7.04 -3.93 9.35
N LEU A 76 -6.25 -4.67 10.13
CA LEU A 76 -5.31 -5.66 9.60
C LEU A 76 -5.99 -6.73 8.74
N LYS A 77 -7.26 -7.05 8.99
CA LYS A 77 -7.97 -8.05 8.17
C LYS A 77 -8.27 -7.50 6.78
N GLU A 78 -8.67 -6.23 6.71
CA GLU A 78 -8.87 -5.55 5.42
C GLU A 78 -7.56 -5.47 4.63
N VAL A 79 -6.48 -5.04 5.29
CA VAL A 79 -5.16 -4.94 4.67
C VAL A 79 -4.70 -6.30 4.15
N GLU A 80 -4.85 -7.37 4.95
CA GLU A 80 -4.53 -8.73 4.54
C GLU A 80 -5.34 -9.17 3.32
N GLN A 81 -6.66 -8.99 3.37
CA GLN A 81 -7.55 -9.38 2.29
C GLN A 81 -7.16 -8.69 0.98
N LYS A 82 -6.95 -7.36 1.01
CA LYS A 82 -6.65 -6.58 -0.18
C LYS A 82 -5.28 -6.92 -0.78
N ILE A 83 -4.29 -7.17 0.07
CA ILE A 83 -2.96 -7.61 -0.38
C ILE A 83 -3.03 -9.00 -0.99
N ARG A 84 -3.75 -9.96 -0.37
CA ARG A 84 -3.95 -11.30 -0.93
C ARG A 84 -4.66 -11.26 -2.27
N GLU A 85 -5.77 -10.52 -2.35
CA GLU A 85 -6.53 -10.34 -3.60
C GLU A 85 -5.65 -9.82 -4.74
N TYR A 86 -4.68 -8.95 -4.44
CA TYR A 86 -3.73 -8.44 -5.43
C TYR A 86 -2.74 -9.52 -5.92
N PHE A 87 -2.19 -10.30 -5.00
CA PHE A 87 -1.23 -11.37 -5.31
C PHE A 87 -1.86 -12.65 -5.87
N GLU A 88 -3.16 -12.87 -5.70
CA GLU A 88 -3.86 -14.01 -6.30
C GLU A 88 -4.32 -13.74 -7.74
N LYS A 89 -4.50 -12.47 -8.11
CA LYS A 89 -4.94 -12.04 -9.44
C LYS A 89 -3.79 -11.84 -10.43
N ASN A 90 -2.55 -11.79 -9.96
CA ASN A 90 -1.33 -11.56 -10.75
C ASN A 90 -0.34 -12.69 -10.52
#